data_AF-A0AAU2PGH5-F1
#
_entry.id   AF-A0AAU2PGH5-F1
#
_cell.length_a   1.000
_cell.length_b   1.000
_cell.length_c   1.000
_cell.angle_alpha   90.00
_cell.angle_beta   90.00
_cell.angle_gamma   90.00
#
_symmetry.space_group_name_H-M   'P 1'
#
loop_
_entity.id
_entity.type
_entity.pdbx_description
1 polymer ?
#
loop_
_entity_poly.entity_id
_entity_poly.type
_entity_poly.pdbx_seq_one_letter_code
_entity_poly.pdbx_strand_id
1 'polypeptide(L)'
;MSGGSYNYLYDVLDLEDLQARQHDLEAMAERLAGLGYAQDAARETEELLVLLRQWQTRVGVRVSRLTDLWRAVERWDSADSSEDKVKGALAIYRADAAGTPPP
;
A
#
# COMPACT_ATOMS: atom_id res chain seq x y z
N MET A 1 -29.20 -10.25 -3.64
CA MET A 1 -28.89 -9.81 -2.27
C MET A 1 -28.58 -8.32 -2.34
N SER A 2 -29.33 -7.47 -1.65
CA SER A 2 -28.97 -6.05 -1.53
C SER A 2 -27.79 -5.95 -0.56
N GLY A 3 -26.58 -5.75 -1.08
CA GLY A 3 -25.48 -5.24 -0.27
C GLY A 3 -25.93 -3.91 0.33
N GLY A 4 -25.76 -3.70 1.63
CA GLY A 4 -26.14 -2.43 2.26
C GLY A 4 -25.48 -1.23 1.57
N SER A 5 -25.92 -0.01 1.87
CA SER A 5 -25.49 1.22 1.17
C SER A 5 -23.97 1.49 1.14
N TYR A 6 -23.20 0.78 1.97
CA TYR A 6 -21.74 0.86 2.06
C TYR A 6 -21.09 -0.53 2.15
N ASN A 7 -21.69 -1.53 1.50
CA ASN A 7 -21.16 -2.91 1.40
C ASN A 7 -20.67 -3.52 2.71
N TYR A 8 -21.34 -3.20 3.83
CA TYR A 8 -20.97 -3.67 5.17
C TYR A 8 -19.50 -3.32 5.54
N LEU A 9 -19.09 -2.06 5.37
CA LEU A 9 -17.77 -1.57 5.82
C LEU A 9 -17.40 -1.96 7.26
N TYR A 10 -18.38 -2.14 8.15
CA TYR A 10 -18.14 -2.56 9.54
C TYR A 10 -17.72 -4.03 9.67
N ASP A 11 -17.82 -4.82 8.60
CA ASP A 11 -17.45 -6.24 8.52
C ASP A 11 -16.17 -6.45 7.70
N VAL A 12 -15.34 -5.41 7.57
CA VAL A 12 -14.02 -5.53 6.95
C VAL A 12 -13.09 -6.31 7.87
N LEU A 13 -12.45 -7.36 7.33
CA LEU A 13 -11.67 -8.32 8.11
C LEU A 13 -10.17 -8.05 8.05
N ASP A 14 -9.68 -7.45 6.96
CA ASP A 14 -8.26 -7.15 6.77
C ASP A 14 -7.99 -5.94 5.87
N LEU A 15 -6.70 -5.68 5.62
CA LEU A 15 -6.22 -4.55 4.83
C LEU A 15 -6.54 -4.69 3.33
N GLU A 16 -6.59 -5.91 2.79
CA GLU A 16 -6.89 -6.17 1.38
C GLU A 16 -8.36 -5.82 1.10
N ASP A 17 -9.25 -6.27 1.98
CA ASP A 17 -10.67 -5.90 1.97
C ASP A 17 -10.85 -4.38 2.05
N LEU A 18 -10.10 -3.72 2.95
CA LEU A 18 -10.17 -2.28 3.13
C LEU A 18 -9.67 -1.52 1.88
N GLN A 19 -8.61 -2.01 1.23
CA GLN A 19 -8.13 -1.45 -0.04
C GLN A 19 -9.14 -1.61 -1.17
N ALA A 20 -9.81 -2.76 -1.25
CA ALA A 20 -10.83 -3.01 -2.27
C ALA A 20 -12.06 -2.11 -2.12
N ARG A 21 -12.31 -1.59 -0.90
CA ARG A 21 -13.49 -0.79 -0.55
C ARG A 21 -13.21 0.71 -0.36
N GLN A 22 -12.14 1.24 -0.98
CA GLN A 22 -11.82 2.68 -0.89
C GLN A 22 -12.99 3.60 -1.30
N HIS A 23 -13.74 3.23 -2.34
CA HIS A 23 -14.92 4.01 -2.75
C HIS A 23 -16.04 4.01 -1.70
N ASP A 24 -16.21 2.90 -0.97
CA ASP A 24 -17.20 2.86 0.11
C ASP A 24 -16.77 3.73 1.29
N LEU A 25 -15.48 3.78 1.60
CA LEU A 25 -14.91 4.69 2.61
C LEU A 25 -15.10 6.16 2.22
N GLU A 26 -14.88 6.51 0.95
CA GLU A 26 -15.13 7.86 0.42
C GLU A 26 -16.60 8.25 0.61
N ALA A 27 -17.53 7.36 0.22
CA ALA A 27 -18.96 7.59 0.39
C ALA A 27 -19.38 7.66 1.86
N MET A 28 -18.73 6.90 2.75
CA MET A 28 -18.98 6.97 4.19
C MET A 28 -18.50 8.29 4.79
N ALA A 29 -17.30 8.76 4.40
CA ALA A 29 -16.78 10.05 4.84
C ALA A 29 -17.72 11.20 4.43
N GLU A 30 -18.16 11.21 3.16
CA GLU A 30 -19.12 12.19 2.66
C GLU A 30 -20.45 12.13 3.42
N ARG A 31 -20.95 10.91 3.69
CA ARG A 31 -22.17 10.73 4.47
C ARG A 31 -22.04 11.28 5.88
N LEU A 32 -20.96 10.95 6.58
CA LEU A 32 -20.70 11.40 7.95
C LEU A 32 -20.58 12.93 8.04
N ALA A 33 -19.89 13.54 7.08
CA ALA A 33 -19.80 15.00 6.98
C ALA A 33 -21.19 15.63 6.74
N GLY A 34 -21.99 15.04 5.86
CA GLY A 34 -23.34 15.50 5.53
C GLY A 34 -24.36 15.42 6.69
N LEU A 35 -24.07 14.69 7.76
CA LEU A 35 -24.94 14.63 8.95
C LEU A 35 -24.88 15.91 9.80
N GLY A 36 -23.82 16.71 9.67
CA GLY A 36 -23.65 17.97 10.39
C GLY A 36 -23.29 17.83 11.89
N TYR A 37 -23.33 16.63 12.45
CA TYR A 37 -22.96 16.33 13.84
C TYR A 37 -21.87 15.27 14.01
N ALA A 38 -21.39 14.66 12.91
CA ALA A 38 -20.43 13.54 12.92
C ALA A 38 -19.09 13.91 12.23
N GLN A 39 -18.67 15.17 12.38
CA GLN A 39 -17.49 15.70 11.68
C GLN A 39 -16.18 15.03 12.10
N ASP A 40 -16.09 14.60 13.36
CA ASP A 40 -14.98 13.84 13.91
C ASP A 40 -14.85 12.47 13.23
N ALA A 41 -15.94 11.72 13.13
CA ALA A 41 -15.97 10.43 12.46
C ALA A 41 -15.71 10.54 10.94
N ALA A 42 -16.23 11.60 10.29
CA ALA A 42 -15.93 11.89 8.90
C ALA A 42 -14.42 12.09 8.69
N ARG A 43 -13.80 12.92 9.55
CA ARG A 43 -12.36 13.19 9.50
C ARG A 43 -11.52 11.94 9.74
N GLU A 44 -11.89 11.10 10.71
CA GLU A 44 -11.17 9.85 10.96
C GLU A 44 -11.25 8.89 9.75
N THR A 45 -12.40 8.86 9.06
CA THR A 45 -12.57 8.09 7.81
C THR A 45 -11.71 8.64 6.68
N GLU A 46 -11.59 9.97 6.55
CA GLU A 46 -10.70 10.61 5.57
C GLU A 46 -9.22 10.34 5.88
N GLU A 47 -8.83 10.41 7.16
CA GLU A 47 -7.47 10.11 7.60
C GLU A 47 -7.10 8.66 7.26
N LEU A 48 -8.03 7.72 7.42
CA LEU A 48 -7.84 6.33 7.01
C LEU A 48 -7.59 6.20 5.49
N LEU A 49 -8.35 6.91 4.65
CA LEU A 49 -8.12 6.94 3.20
C LEU A 49 -6.74 7.49 2.84
N VAL A 50 -6.29 8.55 3.52
CA VAL A 50 -4.95 9.11 3.33
C VAL A 50 -3.88 8.09 3.70
N LEU A 51 -4.03 7.40 4.82
CA LEU A 51 -3.10 6.36 5.26
C LEU A 51 -3.02 5.21 4.25
N LEU A 52 -4.14 4.74 3.70
CA LEU A 52 -4.18 3.69 2.68
C LEU A 52 -3.42 4.10 1.41
N ARG A 53 -3.65 5.32 0.94
CA ARG A 53 -2.95 5.86 -0.25
C ARG A 53 -1.46 6.00 0.00
N GLN A 54 -1.07 6.56 1.14
CA GLN A 54 0.35 6.67 1.53
C GLN A 54 1.01 5.31 1.62
N TRP A 55 0.34 4.33 2.23
CA TRP A 55 0.83 2.96 2.33
C TRP A 55 1.05 2.34 0.95
N GLN A 56 0.05 2.44 0.06
CA GLN A 56 0.14 1.91 -1.30
C GLN A 56 1.33 2.49 -2.07
N THR A 57 1.52 3.82 -2.03
CA THR A 57 2.69 4.46 -2.65
C THR A 57 4.00 3.98 -2.03
N ARG A 58 4.08 3.96 -0.69
CA ARG A 58 5.29 3.57 0.04
C ARG A 58 5.69 2.11 -0.20
N VAL A 59 4.72 1.21 -0.31
CA VAL A 59 4.94 -0.20 -0.65
C VAL A 59 5.36 -0.32 -2.11
N GLY A 60 4.65 0.32 -3.05
CA GLY A 60 4.98 0.29 -4.47
C GLY A 60 6.42 0.71 -4.76
N VAL A 61 6.87 1.81 -4.14
CA VAL A 61 8.26 2.28 -4.27
C VAL A 61 9.26 1.26 -3.71
N ARG A 62 8.99 0.67 -2.54
CA ARG A 62 9.88 -0.32 -1.92
C ARG A 62 9.96 -1.60 -2.75
N VAL A 63 8.82 -2.12 -3.20
CA VAL A 63 8.74 -3.31 -4.06
C VAL A 63 9.49 -3.06 -5.37
N SER A 64 9.25 -1.92 -6.03
CA SER A 64 9.96 -1.59 -7.26
C SER A 64 11.48 -1.58 -7.07
N ARG A 65 11.97 -1.01 -5.96
CA ARG A 65 13.40 -0.94 -5.67
C ARG A 65 14.01 -2.30 -5.29
N LEU A 66 13.24 -3.18 -4.68
CA LEU A 66 13.72 -4.48 -4.19
C LEU A 66 13.59 -5.60 -5.23
N THR A 67 12.70 -5.46 -6.21
CA THR A 67 12.36 -6.50 -7.21
C THR A 67 13.61 -7.10 -7.87
N ASP A 68 14.54 -6.28 -8.34
CA ASP A 68 15.72 -6.78 -9.05
C ASP A 68 16.71 -7.49 -8.13
N LEU A 69 16.83 -7.03 -6.88
CA LEU A 69 17.64 -7.72 -5.86
C LEU A 69 17.02 -9.07 -5.50
N TRP A 70 15.72 -9.13 -5.26
CA TRP A 70 15.00 -10.38 -4.98
C TRP A 70 15.14 -11.37 -6.14
N ARG A 71 14.99 -10.90 -7.38
CA ARG A 71 15.19 -11.73 -8.57
C ARG A 71 16.62 -12.24 -8.69
N ALA A 72 17.63 -11.44 -8.33
CA ALA A 72 19.02 -11.88 -8.35
C ALA A 72 19.30 -12.97 -7.31
N VAL A 73 18.72 -12.85 -6.11
CA VAL A 73 18.82 -13.87 -5.05
C VAL A 73 18.15 -15.17 -5.50
N GLU A 74 16.90 -15.11 -5.98
CA GLU A 74 16.16 -16.27 -6.46
C GLU A 74 16.96 -17.08 -7.51
N ARG A 75 17.56 -16.38 -8.48
CA ARG A 75 18.37 -17.02 -9.53
C ARG A 75 19.68 -17.57 -9.01
N TRP A 76 20.25 -17.00 -7.96
CA TRP A 76 21.46 -17.55 -7.36
C TRP A 76 21.13 -18.84 -6.59
N ASP A 77 20.04 -18.83 -5.83
CA ASP A 77 19.56 -19.99 -5.05
C ASP A 77 19.12 -21.14 -5.97
N SER A 78 18.57 -20.85 -7.15
CA SER A 78 18.23 -21.86 -8.18
C SER A 78 19.42 -22.34 -9.03
N ALA A 79 20.64 -21.84 -8.77
CA ALA A 79 21.85 -22.07 -9.58
C ALA A 79 21.76 -21.58 -11.04
N ASP A 80 20.81 -20.71 -11.36
CA ASP A 80 20.67 -20.06 -12.68
C ASP A 80 21.57 -18.82 -12.82
N SER A 81 22.23 -18.39 -11.75
CA SER A 81 23.14 -17.25 -11.73
C SER A 81 24.21 -17.38 -10.63
N SER A 82 25.03 -16.34 -10.48
CA SER A 82 26.13 -16.29 -9.51
C SER A 82 25.90 -15.24 -8.42
N GLU A 83 26.60 -15.42 -7.29
CA GLU A 83 26.65 -14.44 -6.19
C GLU A 83 27.06 -13.03 -6.67
N ASP A 84 27.90 -12.93 -7.71
CA ASP A 84 28.31 -11.64 -8.28
C ASP A 84 27.12 -10.85 -8.85
N LYS A 85 26.09 -11.52 -9.37
CA LYS A 85 24.85 -10.86 -9.82
C LYS A 85 24.07 -10.27 -8.64
N VAL A 86 24.04 -10.97 -7.50
CA VAL A 86 23.45 -10.45 -6.25
C VAL A 86 24.20 -9.22 -5.77
N LYS A 87 25.55 -9.28 -5.74
CA LYS A 87 26.40 -8.14 -5.36
C LYS A 87 26.17 -6.93 -6.26
N GLY A 88 26.05 -7.16 -7.58
CA GLY A 88 25.72 -6.11 -8.55
C GLY A 88 24.35 -5.47 -8.31
N ALA A 89 23.30 -6.28 -8.15
CA ALA A 89 21.95 -5.78 -7.88
C ALA A 89 21.87 -5.01 -6.55
N LEU A 90 22.58 -5.47 -5.52
CA LEU A 90 22.67 -4.78 -4.23
C LEU A 90 23.35 -3.42 -4.34
N ALA A 91 24.38 -3.30 -5.17
CA ALA A 91 25.04 -2.02 -5.44
C ALA A 91 24.08 -1.01 -6.10
N ILE A 92 23.28 -1.46 -7.08
CA ILE A 92 22.25 -0.63 -7.73
C ILE A 92 21.21 -0.16 -6.71
N TYR A 93 20.65 -1.09 -5.93
CA TYR A 93 19.67 -0.78 -4.88
C TYR A 93 20.17 0.30 -3.90
N ARG A 94 21.45 0.23 -3.51
CA ARG A 94 22.09 1.20 -2.61
C ARG A 94 22.32 2.55 -3.29
N ALA A 95 22.69 2.57 -4.56
CA ALA A 95 22.86 3.80 -5.33
C ALA A 95 21.51 4.56 -5.47
N ASP A 96 20.43 3.85 -5.79
CA ASP A 96 19.09 4.42 -5.87
C ASP A 96 18.59 4.95 -4.51
N ALA A 97 19.04 4.33 -3.40
CA ALA A 97 18.76 4.80 -2.04
C ALA A 97 19.41 6.15 -1.74
N ALA A 98 20.63 6.37 -2.23
CA ALA A 98 21.39 7.59 -1.95
C ALA A 98 20.80 8.83 -2.67
N GLY A 99 20.10 8.64 -3.78
CA GLY A 99 19.44 9.71 -4.54
C GLY A 99 18.01 10.04 -4.09
N THR A 100 17.41 9.22 -3.21
CA THR A 100 16.01 9.37 -2.77
C THR A 100 15.96 9.63 -1.27
N PRO A 101 15.46 10.79 -0.79
CA PRO A 101 15.33 11.04 0.63
C PRO A 101 14.41 9.98 1.28
N PRO A 102 14.65 9.64 2.57
CA PRO A 102 13.81 8.67 3.26
C PRO A 102 12.34 9.14 3.29
N PRO A 103 11.37 8.21 3.17
CA PRO A 103 9.95 8.50 3.14
C PRO A 103 9.33 8.85 4.49
#